data_AF-A0A7C7NZB4-F1
#
_entry.id   AF-A0A7C7NZB4-F1
#
_cell.length_a   1.000
_cell.length_b   1.000
_cell.length_c   1.000
_cell.angle_alpha   90.00
_cell.angle_beta   90.00
_cell.angle_gamma   90.00
#
_symmetry.space_group_name_H-M   'P 1'
#
loop_
_entity.id
_entity.type
_entity.pdbx_description
1 polymer ?
#
loop_
_entity_poly.entity_id
_entity_poly.type
_entity_poly.pdbx_seq_one_letter_code
_entity_poly.pdbx_strand_id
1 'polypeptide(L)'
;FERFEIHVTDLFELFLHGTESDLLATYLAPIAEEAYASLARRYESEPLLPVRAEFFPSHADFSVRTLGETGLGALGVSFGRVLVMDSPSARERGDYNWASVFWHELAHTFHLAVSDNRVPRWFSEGLAVHEQRKARQGWGHQVTIPFLRALADGELKKVSELNDGFMRPDYPQQVIFSYYQSSLVFQVIEDRYGFAVIREMLEGYRRGETTAELFQSLLSIDLKDFDQEFETHLRERFRAPLRGLAEIGEAPLSGSDVTALEDYVGLHPGDFIGRVRLGASLVEEERYADAQPHLEAAREIFPEYGGPDSPYWYLAQAYRGLGDLSGAEQALSQLTQRSESNYNAYTMHADLLEQLDRPEEAADALDKAAHVWPYEIELHQRLATLHAEVGNYLDALRERAAVVALNPTDKAQALYLLAVAYQEAGDLTGARRAVLQALDIAPNFDDALELLLVLRSGLRGET
;
A
#
# COMPACT_ATOMS: atom_id res chain seq x y z
N PHE A 1 -19.18 0.30 -21.89
CA PHE A 1 -19.35 1.17 -20.71
C PHE A 1 -20.71 1.07 -20.03
N GLU A 2 -21.69 0.29 -20.53
CA GLU A 2 -23.01 0.13 -19.87
C GLU A 2 -22.97 -0.48 -18.46
N ARG A 3 -21.84 -1.11 -18.08
CA ARG A 3 -21.62 -1.69 -16.74
C ARG A 3 -20.81 -0.79 -15.80
N PHE A 4 -20.45 0.41 -16.25
CA PHE A 4 -19.66 1.35 -15.46
C PHE A 4 -20.55 2.51 -15.02
N GLU A 5 -20.35 2.93 -13.78
CA GLU A 5 -20.91 4.12 -13.19
C GLU A 5 -19.84 5.20 -13.09
N ILE A 6 -20.24 6.45 -13.24
CA ILE A 6 -19.33 7.60 -13.24
C ILE A 6 -19.58 8.40 -11.97
N HIS A 7 -18.58 8.46 -11.10
CA HIS A 7 -18.57 9.30 -9.91
C HIS A 7 -17.70 10.52 -10.20
N VAL A 8 -18.30 11.70 -10.15
CA VAL A 8 -17.62 12.97 -10.44
C VAL A 8 -17.27 13.65 -9.12
N THR A 9 -16.01 14.02 -8.97
CA THR A 9 -15.51 14.88 -7.89
C THR A 9 -15.05 16.22 -8.45
N ASP A 10 -14.43 17.07 -7.63
CA ASP A 10 -13.93 18.37 -8.10
C ASP A 10 -12.81 18.19 -9.15
N LEU A 11 -11.95 17.19 -8.96
CA LEU A 11 -10.76 16.96 -9.79
C LEU A 11 -10.85 15.71 -10.68
N PHE A 12 -11.81 14.80 -10.43
CA PHE A 12 -11.83 13.49 -11.07
C PHE A 12 -13.17 13.11 -11.71
N GLU A 13 -13.05 12.28 -12.76
CA GLU A 13 -14.12 11.41 -13.23
C GLU A 13 -13.71 9.95 -12.96
N LEU A 14 -14.34 9.31 -11.97
CA LEU A 14 -14.07 7.93 -11.56
C LEU A 14 -15.04 6.99 -12.26
N PHE A 15 -14.50 6.12 -13.13
CA PHE A 15 -15.25 5.10 -13.85
C PHE A 15 -15.09 3.76 -13.11
N LEU A 16 -16.12 3.37 -12.40
CA LEU A 16 -16.13 2.19 -11.54
C LEU A 16 -17.14 1.16 -12.06
N HIS A 17 -16.82 -0.13 -11.97
CA HIS A 17 -17.75 -1.16 -12.38
C HIS A 17 -18.93 -1.25 -11.39
N GLY A 18 -20.16 -1.34 -11.90
CA GLY A 18 -21.39 -1.23 -11.08
C GLY A 18 -21.53 -2.25 -9.96
N THR A 19 -20.80 -3.37 -10.00
CA THR A 19 -20.80 -4.37 -8.91
C THR A 19 -20.00 -3.97 -7.67
N GLU A 20 -19.13 -2.98 -7.79
CA GLU A 20 -18.24 -2.51 -6.72
C GLU A 20 -18.22 -0.97 -6.64
N SER A 21 -19.04 -0.29 -7.43
CA SER A 21 -18.99 1.15 -7.62
C SER A 21 -19.26 1.91 -6.33
N ASP A 22 -20.33 1.57 -5.60
CA ASP A 22 -20.71 2.28 -4.37
C ASP A 22 -19.61 2.16 -3.30
N LEU A 23 -19.03 0.96 -3.17
CA LEU A 23 -17.94 0.70 -2.22
C LEU A 23 -16.67 1.44 -2.61
N LEU A 24 -16.21 1.27 -3.85
CA LEU A 24 -14.97 1.88 -4.30
C LEU A 24 -15.08 3.41 -4.33
N ALA A 25 -16.22 3.99 -4.72
CA ALA A 25 -16.42 5.44 -4.68
C ALA A 25 -16.27 6.00 -3.25
N THR A 26 -16.73 5.25 -2.24
CA THR A 26 -16.65 5.64 -0.83
C THR A 26 -15.21 5.85 -0.36
N TYR A 27 -14.25 5.06 -0.85
CA TYR A 27 -12.83 5.18 -0.48
C TYR A 27 -12.00 5.95 -1.51
N LEU A 28 -12.22 5.72 -2.80
CA LEU A 28 -11.37 6.23 -3.85
C LEU A 28 -11.49 7.74 -4.00
N ALA A 29 -12.69 8.31 -3.86
CA ALA A 29 -12.88 9.75 -3.99
C ALA A 29 -11.99 10.58 -3.02
N PRO A 30 -12.01 10.34 -1.70
CA PRO A 30 -11.12 11.08 -0.79
C PRO A 30 -9.64 10.78 -1.04
N ILE A 31 -9.26 9.53 -1.33
CA ILE A 31 -7.86 9.17 -1.65
C ILE A 31 -7.38 9.91 -2.90
N ALA A 32 -8.24 10.04 -3.92
CA ALA A 32 -7.91 10.70 -5.17
C ALA A 32 -7.68 12.20 -4.99
N GLU A 33 -8.58 12.86 -4.28
CA GLU A 33 -8.47 14.29 -3.95
C GLU A 33 -7.23 14.59 -3.09
N GLU A 34 -6.96 13.76 -2.07
CA GLU A 34 -5.76 13.87 -1.25
C GLU A 34 -4.48 13.70 -2.07
N ALA A 35 -4.42 12.65 -2.90
CA ALA A 35 -3.26 12.35 -3.74
C ALA A 35 -2.98 13.48 -4.71
N TYR A 36 -4.02 14.02 -5.37
CA TYR A 36 -3.88 15.16 -6.26
C TYR A 36 -3.37 16.39 -5.52
N ALA A 37 -3.98 16.76 -4.40
CA ALA A 37 -3.61 17.95 -3.63
C ALA A 37 -2.16 17.88 -3.13
N SER A 38 -1.71 16.68 -2.73
CA SER A 38 -0.32 16.43 -2.33
C SER A 38 0.64 16.59 -3.50
N LEU A 39 0.38 15.93 -4.63
CA LEU A 39 1.22 15.97 -5.82
C LEU A 39 1.24 17.37 -6.44
N ALA A 40 0.11 18.04 -6.59
CA ALA A 40 0.04 19.39 -7.15
C ALA A 40 0.89 20.40 -6.35
N ARG A 41 0.86 20.31 -5.03
CA ARG A 41 1.71 21.13 -4.16
C ARG A 41 3.19 20.81 -4.34
N ARG A 42 3.53 19.52 -4.44
CA ARG A 42 4.92 19.05 -4.53
C ARG A 42 5.55 19.40 -5.86
N TYR A 43 4.82 19.25 -6.96
CA TYR A 43 5.26 19.50 -8.33
C TYR A 43 5.10 20.97 -8.78
N GLU A 44 4.34 21.80 -8.04
CA GLU A 44 4.00 23.18 -8.44
C GLU A 44 3.40 23.24 -9.86
N SER A 45 2.63 22.22 -10.23
CA SER A 45 2.04 22.03 -11.55
C SER A 45 0.68 21.34 -11.42
N GLU A 46 -0.22 21.62 -12.36
CA GLU A 46 -1.56 21.04 -12.41
C GLU A 46 -1.77 20.36 -13.77
N PRO A 47 -1.95 19.03 -13.81
CA PRO A 47 -2.29 18.33 -15.04
C PRO A 47 -3.70 18.70 -15.52
N LEU A 48 -4.00 18.37 -16.78
CA LEU A 48 -5.30 18.66 -17.38
C LEU A 48 -6.45 18.00 -16.60
N LEU A 49 -7.42 18.83 -16.20
CA LEU A 49 -8.61 18.40 -15.48
C LEU A 49 -9.83 18.17 -16.43
N PRO A 50 -10.82 17.37 -15.99
CA PRO A 50 -10.71 16.43 -14.87
C PRO A 50 -9.75 15.27 -15.21
N VAL A 51 -9.12 14.69 -14.19
CA VAL A 51 -8.37 13.43 -14.34
C VAL A 51 -9.37 12.28 -14.39
N ARG A 52 -9.29 11.47 -15.43
CA ARG A 52 -10.17 10.31 -15.60
C ARG A 52 -9.48 9.08 -15.02
N ALA A 53 -10.13 8.37 -14.10
CA ALA A 53 -9.60 7.13 -13.54
C ALA A 53 -10.57 5.96 -13.81
N GLU A 54 -10.10 4.91 -14.48
CA GLU A 54 -10.89 3.72 -14.83
C GLU A 54 -10.41 2.49 -14.06
N PHE A 55 -11.32 1.84 -13.34
CA PHE A 55 -11.03 0.68 -12.49
C PHE A 55 -11.70 -0.58 -13.04
N PHE A 56 -10.93 -1.64 -13.27
CA PHE A 56 -11.40 -2.87 -13.90
C PHE A 56 -11.40 -4.06 -12.91
N PRO A 57 -12.54 -4.70 -12.64
CA PRO A 57 -12.62 -5.89 -11.75
C PRO A 57 -12.04 -7.17 -12.37
N SER A 58 -11.53 -7.09 -13.60
CA SER A 58 -10.89 -8.21 -14.28
C SER A 58 -9.56 -7.76 -14.87
N HIS A 59 -8.48 -8.42 -14.44
CA HIS A 59 -7.15 -8.15 -14.94
C HIS A 59 -7.01 -8.41 -16.45
N ALA A 60 -7.78 -9.36 -16.98
CA ALA A 60 -7.82 -9.64 -18.42
C ALA A 60 -8.46 -8.49 -19.19
N ASP A 61 -9.57 -7.93 -18.70
CA ASP A 61 -10.23 -6.78 -19.32
C ASP A 61 -9.32 -5.54 -19.29
N PHE A 62 -8.66 -5.29 -18.15
CA PHE A 62 -7.62 -4.26 -18.02
C PHE A 62 -6.51 -4.46 -19.06
N SER A 63 -5.92 -5.65 -19.14
CA SER A 63 -4.83 -5.96 -20.08
C SER A 63 -5.24 -5.70 -21.53
N VAL A 64 -6.39 -6.23 -21.94
CA VAL A 64 -6.90 -6.11 -23.31
C VAL A 64 -7.24 -4.65 -23.63
N ARG A 65 -7.76 -3.90 -22.66
CA ARG A 65 -8.10 -2.48 -22.86
C ARG A 65 -6.87 -1.60 -23.01
N THR A 66 -5.78 -1.95 -22.33
CA THR A 66 -4.54 -1.17 -22.29
C THR A 66 -3.61 -1.51 -23.46
N LEU A 67 -3.44 -2.80 -23.78
CA LEU A 67 -2.47 -3.27 -24.79
C LEU A 67 -3.07 -4.04 -25.98
N GLY A 68 -4.38 -4.34 -25.95
CA GLY A 68 -5.03 -5.16 -26.98
C GLY A 68 -4.82 -6.66 -26.83
N GLU A 69 -4.13 -7.13 -25.79
CA GLU A 69 -3.84 -8.54 -25.51
C GLU A 69 -3.94 -8.82 -23.99
N THR A 70 -4.08 -10.10 -23.61
CA THR A 70 -4.06 -10.53 -22.20
C THR A 70 -2.63 -10.73 -21.70
N GLY A 71 -2.36 -10.44 -20.43
CA GLY A 71 -1.08 -10.76 -19.78
C GLY A 71 -0.17 -9.55 -19.54
N LEU A 72 -0.74 -8.36 -19.40
CA LEU A 72 0.01 -7.18 -18.98
C LEU A 72 0.41 -7.35 -17.51
N GLY A 73 1.71 -7.42 -17.20
CA GLY A 73 2.18 -7.53 -15.81
C GLY A 73 1.98 -6.29 -14.93
N ALA A 74 1.42 -5.20 -15.47
CA ALA A 74 1.17 -3.96 -14.74
C ALA A 74 -0.14 -4.04 -13.93
N LEU A 75 -0.22 -3.26 -12.86
CA LEU A 75 -1.44 -3.09 -12.05
C LEU A 75 -2.21 -1.82 -12.44
N GLY A 76 -1.53 -0.87 -13.09
CA GLY A 76 -2.09 0.34 -13.65
C GLY A 76 -1.23 0.89 -14.78
N VAL A 77 -1.81 1.82 -15.54
CA VAL A 77 -1.12 2.63 -16.54
C VAL A 77 -1.74 4.03 -16.59
N SER A 78 -0.89 5.04 -16.69
CA SER A 78 -1.28 6.43 -16.95
C SER A 78 -0.97 6.88 -18.39
N PHE A 79 -1.96 7.48 -19.03
CA PHE A 79 -1.90 8.12 -20.35
C PHE A 79 -2.22 9.61 -20.22
N GLY A 80 -1.27 10.39 -19.72
CA GLY A 80 -1.51 11.80 -19.41
C GLY A 80 -2.56 11.92 -18.32
N ARG A 81 -3.73 12.50 -18.61
CA ARG A 81 -4.83 12.66 -17.64
C ARG A 81 -5.76 11.45 -17.49
N VAL A 82 -5.47 10.34 -18.17
CA VAL A 82 -6.29 9.12 -18.13
C VAL A 82 -5.52 8.03 -17.41
N LEU A 83 -6.00 7.63 -16.25
CA LEU A 83 -5.57 6.47 -15.48
C LEU A 83 -6.44 5.27 -15.79
N VAL A 84 -5.82 4.11 -15.92
CA VAL A 84 -6.50 2.82 -16.03
C VAL A 84 -5.80 1.85 -15.09
N MET A 85 -6.52 1.18 -14.20
CA MET A 85 -5.94 0.21 -13.27
C MET A 85 -6.86 -0.96 -12.95
N ASP A 86 -6.27 -2.03 -12.43
CA ASP A 86 -6.99 -3.12 -11.80
C ASP A 86 -7.79 -2.57 -10.60
N SER A 87 -9.04 -3.00 -10.45
CA SER A 87 -9.79 -2.86 -9.20
C SER A 87 -9.23 -3.83 -8.15
N PRO A 88 -9.47 -3.60 -6.85
CA PRO A 88 -9.02 -4.52 -5.81
C PRO A 88 -9.52 -5.95 -6.04
N SER A 89 -10.74 -6.10 -6.57
CA SER A 89 -11.38 -7.39 -6.91
C SER A 89 -10.74 -8.15 -8.08
N ALA A 90 -9.88 -7.50 -8.87
CA ALA A 90 -9.22 -8.12 -10.02
C ALA A 90 -8.06 -9.05 -9.63
N ARG A 91 -7.66 -9.04 -8.36
CA ARG A 91 -6.52 -9.79 -7.79
C ARG A 91 -6.93 -10.54 -6.53
N GLU A 92 -6.04 -11.37 -6.03
CA GLU A 92 -6.24 -12.06 -4.77
C GLU A 92 -5.93 -11.13 -3.58
N ARG A 93 -6.56 -11.42 -2.44
CA ARG A 93 -6.35 -10.66 -1.21
C ARG A 93 -4.88 -10.74 -0.78
N GLY A 94 -4.25 -9.57 -0.67
CA GLY A 94 -2.84 -9.44 -0.28
C GLY A 94 -1.86 -9.32 -1.45
N ASP A 95 -2.35 -9.43 -2.70
CA ASP A 95 -1.51 -9.28 -3.89
C ASP A 95 -0.91 -7.88 -4.01
N TYR A 96 -1.68 -6.84 -3.66
CA TYR A 96 -1.25 -5.45 -3.76
C TYR A 96 -2.04 -4.49 -2.86
N ASN A 97 -1.51 -3.29 -2.66
CA ASN A 97 -2.19 -2.18 -2.03
C ASN A 97 -2.76 -1.25 -3.12
N TRP A 98 -4.09 -1.22 -3.27
CA TRP A 98 -4.73 -0.54 -4.39
C TRP A 98 -4.69 0.99 -4.26
N ALA A 99 -4.71 1.52 -3.04
CA ALA A 99 -4.59 2.96 -2.80
C ALA A 99 -3.18 3.46 -3.13
N SER A 100 -2.16 2.66 -2.80
CA SER A 100 -0.76 2.92 -3.14
C SER A 100 -0.53 2.89 -4.65
N VAL A 101 -1.10 1.91 -5.36
CA VAL A 101 -1.03 1.85 -6.84
C VAL A 101 -1.75 3.05 -7.47
N PHE A 102 -2.92 3.45 -6.97
CA PHE A 102 -3.58 4.65 -7.49
C PHE A 102 -2.67 5.89 -7.36
N TRP A 103 -2.00 6.06 -6.22
CA TRP A 103 -1.06 7.15 -6.01
C TRP A 103 0.12 7.12 -6.99
N HIS A 104 0.66 5.92 -7.24
CA HIS A 104 1.71 5.69 -8.24
C HIS A 104 1.28 6.17 -9.62
N GLU A 105 0.13 5.70 -10.08
CA GLU A 105 -0.36 6.03 -11.41
C GLU A 105 -0.70 7.52 -11.52
N LEU A 106 -1.25 8.12 -10.46
CA LEU A 106 -1.51 9.55 -10.44
C LEU A 106 -0.20 10.35 -10.53
N ALA A 107 0.87 9.92 -9.87
CA ALA A 107 2.18 10.58 -9.98
C ALA A 107 2.67 10.66 -11.45
N HIS A 108 2.48 9.61 -12.24
CA HIS A 108 2.78 9.65 -13.67
C HIS A 108 2.06 10.77 -14.42
N THR A 109 0.80 11.06 -14.06
CA THR A 109 0.02 12.15 -14.64
C THR A 109 0.73 13.50 -14.48
N PHE A 110 1.34 13.75 -13.31
CA PHE A 110 2.14 14.95 -13.06
C PHE A 110 3.49 14.91 -13.79
N HIS A 111 4.19 13.79 -13.79
CA HIS A 111 5.48 13.66 -14.49
C HIS A 111 5.34 13.93 -15.99
N LEU A 112 4.28 13.38 -16.61
CA LEU A 112 3.97 13.57 -18.02
C LEU A 112 3.56 15.02 -18.32
N ALA A 113 2.80 15.66 -17.44
CA ALA A 113 2.37 17.06 -17.60
C ALA A 113 3.55 18.05 -17.54
N VAL A 114 4.45 17.89 -16.55
CA VAL A 114 5.64 18.75 -16.40
C VAL A 114 6.59 18.55 -17.57
N SER A 115 6.89 17.29 -17.91
CA SER A 115 7.88 16.94 -18.93
C SER A 115 7.40 17.01 -20.38
N ASP A 116 6.13 17.38 -20.63
CA ASP A 116 5.49 17.29 -21.95
C ASP A 116 5.64 15.89 -22.60
N ASN A 117 5.44 14.85 -21.79
CA ASN A 117 5.58 13.44 -22.16
C ASN A 117 6.99 13.01 -22.62
N ARG A 118 8.04 13.79 -22.29
CA ARG A 118 9.43 13.50 -22.69
C ARG A 118 10.26 12.82 -21.60
N VAL A 119 9.72 12.66 -20.39
CA VAL A 119 10.40 11.98 -19.29
C VAL A 119 10.74 10.53 -19.65
N PRO A 120 11.99 10.06 -19.43
CA PRO A 120 12.36 8.66 -19.64
C PRO A 120 11.60 7.73 -18.71
N ARG A 121 11.42 6.47 -19.13
CA ARG A 121 10.65 5.47 -18.38
C ARG A 121 11.20 5.27 -16.96
N TRP A 122 12.50 4.95 -16.83
CA TRP A 122 13.11 4.72 -15.51
C TRP A 122 12.92 5.89 -14.53
N PHE A 123 12.93 7.12 -15.06
CA PHE A 123 12.79 8.33 -14.28
C PHE A 123 11.34 8.46 -13.76
N SER A 124 10.35 8.28 -14.65
CA SER A 124 8.94 8.38 -14.27
C SER A 124 8.52 7.26 -13.31
N GLU A 125 8.94 6.01 -13.58
CA GLU A 125 8.63 4.83 -12.77
C GLU A 125 9.31 4.91 -11.40
N GLY A 126 10.60 5.25 -11.36
CA GLY A 126 11.34 5.44 -10.11
C GLY A 126 10.77 6.56 -9.25
N LEU A 127 10.39 7.68 -9.89
CA LEU A 127 9.82 8.81 -9.18
C LEU A 127 8.42 8.48 -8.65
N ALA A 128 7.61 7.72 -9.39
CA ALA A 128 6.30 7.27 -8.93
C ALA A 128 6.40 6.36 -7.69
N VAL A 129 7.35 5.41 -7.67
CA VAL A 129 7.64 4.60 -6.47
C VAL A 129 8.15 5.46 -5.31
N HIS A 130 8.98 6.47 -5.61
CA HIS A 130 9.46 7.40 -4.60
C HIS A 130 8.32 8.23 -4.00
N GLU A 131 7.35 8.68 -4.80
CA GLU A 131 6.15 9.37 -4.33
C GLU A 131 5.27 8.47 -3.45
N GLN A 132 5.07 7.19 -3.81
CA GLN A 132 4.38 6.23 -2.93
C GLN A 132 5.04 6.16 -1.55
N ARG A 133 6.36 5.98 -1.52
CA ARG A 133 7.16 5.88 -0.29
C ARG A 133 7.15 7.17 0.55
N LYS A 134 6.91 8.32 -0.07
CA LYS A 134 6.78 9.62 0.61
C LYS A 134 5.35 9.88 1.11
N ALA A 135 4.34 9.37 0.40
CA ALA A 135 2.94 9.55 0.75
C ALA A 135 2.60 8.92 2.09
N ARG A 136 2.97 7.64 2.28
CA ARG A 136 2.73 6.90 3.52
C ARG A 136 3.89 5.95 3.81
N GLN A 137 4.22 5.78 5.09
CA GLN A 137 5.25 4.82 5.50
C GLN A 137 4.81 3.39 5.12
N GLY A 138 5.74 2.62 4.57
CA GLY A 138 5.50 1.23 4.13
C GLY A 138 4.99 1.09 2.71
N TRP A 139 4.48 2.16 2.09
CA TRP A 139 4.03 2.14 0.70
C TRP A 139 5.19 2.02 -0.30
N GLY A 140 4.90 1.41 -1.44
CA GLY A 140 5.84 1.19 -2.54
C GLY A 140 6.79 0.01 -2.31
N HIS A 141 7.59 -0.27 -3.33
CA HIS A 141 8.53 -1.40 -3.29
C HIS A 141 9.55 -1.26 -2.15
N GLN A 142 9.81 -2.40 -1.51
CA GLN A 142 10.80 -2.54 -0.44
C GLN A 142 11.96 -3.44 -0.88
N VAL A 143 13.04 -3.41 -0.11
CA VAL A 143 14.20 -4.28 -0.34
C VAL A 143 13.81 -5.75 -0.13
N THR A 144 14.25 -6.61 -1.04
CA THR A 144 14.01 -8.06 -0.99
C THR A 144 15.32 -8.84 -0.95
N ILE A 145 15.30 -10.09 -0.50
CA ILE A 145 16.48 -10.97 -0.54
C ILE A 145 17.02 -11.11 -1.97
N PRO A 146 16.20 -11.38 -3.01
CA PRO A 146 16.68 -11.44 -4.39
C PRO A 146 17.37 -10.15 -4.86
N PHE A 147 16.87 -8.97 -4.47
CA PHE A 147 17.51 -7.69 -4.78
C PHE A 147 18.90 -7.58 -4.16
N LEU A 148 19.04 -7.96 -2.88
CA LEU A 148 20.34 -7.92 -2.20
C LEU A 148 21.35 -8.91 -2.79
N ARG A 149 20.91 -10.07 -3.25
CA ARG A 149 21.77 -11.01 -3.97
C ARG A 149 22.28 -10.40 -5.28
N ALA A 150 21.38 -9.81 -6.08
CA ALA A 150 21.77 -9.12 -7.30
C ALA A 150 22.76 -7.96 -7.02
N LEU A 151 22.61 -7.23 -5.90
CA LEU A 151 23.59 -6.22 -5.46
C LEU A 151 24.94 -6.84 -5.08
N ALA A 152 24.94 -7.96 -4.35
CA ALA A 152 26.15 -8.67 -3.95
C ALA A 152 26.94 -9.16 -5.17
N ASP A 153 26.23 -9.75 -6.14
CA ASP A 153 26.78 -10.37 -7.35
C ASP A 153 27.13 -9.33 -8.45
N GLY A 154 26.75 -8.06 -8.26
CA GLY A 154 27.01 -6.98 -9.23
C GLY A 154 26.12 -7.04 -10.46
N GLU A 155 24.92 -7.61 -10.33
CA GLU A 155 23.92 -7.82 -11.40
C GLU A 155 22.87 -6.70 -11.50
N LEU A 156 22.89 -5.72 -10.60
CA LEU A 156 22.04 -4.54 -10.72
C LEU A 156 22.52 -3.65 -11.87
N LYS A 157 21.58 -3.03 -12.60
CA LYS A 157 21.91 -2.04 -13.62
C LYS A 157 22.59 -0.83 -12.98
N LYS A 158 23.46 -0.16 -13.72
CA LYS A 158 23.94 1.18 -13.33
C LYS A 158 22.83 2.21 -13.50
N VAL A 159 22.93 3.36 -12.81
CA VAL A 159 21.94 4.44 -12.94
C VAL A 159 21.87 4.94 -14.39
N SER A 160 23.02 5.04 -15.05
CA SER A 160 23.13 5.34 -16.49
C SER A 160 22.44 4.34 -17.42
N GLU A 161 22.17 3.12 -16.94
CA GLU A 161 21.61 2.00 -17.71
C GLU A 161 20.21 1.60 -17.22
N LEU A 162 19.63 2.30 -16.24
CA LEU A 162 18.35 1.92 -15.62
C LEU A 162 17.21 1.83 -16.62
N ASN A 163 17.21 2.62 -17.69
CA ASN A 163 16.19 2.53 -18.74
C ASN A 163 16.16 1.14 -19.40
N ASP A 164 17.32 0.49 -19.54
CA ASP A 164 17.40 -0.87 -20.09
C ASP A 164 16.84 -1.91 -19.12
N GLY A 165 16.91 -1.66 -17.80
CA GLY A 165 16.29 -2.54 -16.80
C GLY A 165 14.76 -2.69 -16.96
N PHE A 166 14.09 -1.69 -17.53
CA PHE A 166 12.66 -1.75 -17.87
C PHE A 166 12.40 -2.28 -19.28
N MET A 167 13.25 -1.92 -20.25
CA MET A 167 12.98 -2.16 -21.67
C MET A 167 13.61 -3.45 -22.21
N ARG A 168 14.70 -3.91 -21.61
CA ARG A 168 15.52 -5.05 -22.02
C ARG A 168 16.09 -5.77 -20.79
N PRO A 169 15.23 -6.43 -19.99
CA PRO A 169 15.68 -7.10 -18.78
C PRO A 169 16.62 -8.27 -19.11
N ASP A 170 17.75 -8.36 -18.41
CA ASP A 170 18.74 -9.43 -18.50
C ASP A 170 18.23 -10.72 -17.81
N TYR A 171 17.35 -10.59 -16.81
CA TYR A 171 16.76 -11.67 -16.03
C TYR A 171 15.33 -11.31 -15.58
N PRO A 172 14.48 -12.29 -15.24
CA PRO A 172 13.05 -12.07 -14.99
C PRO A 172 12.71 -11.00 -13.96
N GLN A 173 13.48 -10.92 -12.86
CA GLN A 173 13.25 -9.97 -11.77
C GLN A 173 13.85 -8.58 -12.00
N GLN A 174 14.59 -8.34 -13.08
CA GLN A 174 15.31 -7.07 -13.25
C GLN A 174 14.37 -5.87 -13.32
N VAL A 175 13.17 -6.03 -13.89
CA VAL A 175 12.17 -4.96 -13.97
C VAL A 175 11.78 -4.48 -12.57
N ILE A 176 11.37 -5.40 -11.69
CA ILE A 176 10.94 -5.06 -10.32
C ILE A 176 12.10 -4.49 -9.48
N PHE A 177 13.34 -4.96 -9.70
CA PHE A 177 14.51 -4.37 -9.07
C PHE A 177 14.78 -2.96 -9.59
N SER A 178 14.56 -2.70 -10.87
CA SER A 178 14.75 -1.38 -11.48
C SER A 178 13.75 -0.36 -10.93
N TYR A 179 12.50 -0.76 -10.65
CA TYR A 179 11.52 0.07 -9.94
C TYR A 179 12.05 0.54 -8.56
N TYR A 180 12.44 -0.42 -7.71
CA TYR A 180 12.95 -0.11 -6.38
C TYR A 180 14.25 0.70 -6.44
N GLN A 181 15.20 0.27 -7.27
CA GLN A 181 16.50 0.93 -7.45
C GLN A 181 16.33 2.38 -7.92
N SER A 182 15.46 2.63 -8.88
CA SER A 182 15.21 4.00 -9.38
C SER A 182 14.61 4.89 -8.29
N SER A 183 13.74 4.35 -7.43
CA SER A 183 13.23 5.10 -6.27
C SER A 183 14.34 5.50 -5.27
N LEU A 184 15.35 4.64 -5.09
CA LEU A 184 16.50 4.94 -4.24
C LEU A 184 17.40 6.02 -4.86
N VAL A 185 17.49 6.08 -6.20
CA VAL A 185 18.19 7.20 -6.88
C VAL A 185 17.52 8.53 -6.53
N PHE A 186 16.18 8.60 -6.60
CA PHE A 186 15.45 9.82 -6.22
C PHE A 186 15.55 10.14 -4.74
N GLN A 187 15.56 9.14 -3.86
CA GLN A 187 15.85 9.35 -2.45
C GLN A 187 17.22 10.03 -2.26
N VAL A 188 18.28 9.53 -2.91
CA VAL A 188 19.62 10.13 -2.82
C VAL A 188 19.65 11.55 -3.40
N ILE A 189 18.99 11.79 -4.54
CA ILE A 189 18.94 13.12 -5.16
C ILE A 189 18.17 14.10 -4.27
N GLU A 190 16.99 13.74 -3.78
CA GLU A 190 16.19 14.61 -2.93
C GLU A 190 16.89 14.89 -1.59
N ASP A 191 17.47 13.88 -0.95
CA ASP A 191 18.13 14.05 0.35
C ASP A 191 19.37 14.97 0.26
N ARG A 192 20.06 15.00 -0.90
CA ARG A 192 21.27 15.81 -1.11
C ARG A 192 21.00 17.19 -1.73
N TYR A 193 20.07 17.28 -2.67
CA TYR A 193 19.87 18.45 -3.53
C TYR A 193 18.48 19.08 -3.39
N GLY A 194 17.55 18.40 -2.70
CA GLY A 194 16.17 18.83 -2.55
C GLY A 194 15.28 18.51 -3.74
N PHE A 195 13.98 18.43 -3.49
CA PHE A 195 12.99 18.04 -4.51
C PHE A 195 12.90 19.03 -5.68
N ALA A 196 13.22 20.31 -5.45
CA ALA A 196 13.21 21.33 -6.49
C ALA A 196 14.11 20.96 -7.68
N VAL A 197 15.23 20.26 -7.44
CA VAL A 197 16.11 19.79 -8.51
C VAL A 197 15.44 18.71 -9.37
N ILE A 198 14.67 17.80 -8.76
CA ILE A 198 13.93 16.77 -9.51
C ILE A 198 12.89 17.43 -10.43
N ARG A 199 12.25 18.52 -9.99
CA ARG A 199 11.34 19.31 -10.85
C ARG A 199 12.08 19.95 -12.02
N GLU A 200 13.24 20.55 -11.77
CA GLU A 200 14.08 21.12 -12.83
C GLU A 200 14.56 20.05 -13.82
N MET A 201 14.79 18.81 -13.37
CA MET A 201 15.08 17.68 -14.25
C MET A 201 13.88 17.34 -15.16
N LEU A 202 12.65 17.31 -14.64
CA LEU A 202 11.44 17.10 -15.45
C LEU A 202 11.25 18.21 -16.51
N GLU A 203 11.46 19.47 -16.12
CA GLU A 203 11.45 20.61 -17.05
C GLU A 203 12.62 20.56 -18.06
N GLY A 204 13.75 20.00 -17.66
CA GLY A 204 14.87 19.68 -18.54
C GLY A 204 14.49 18.71 -19.64
N TYR A 205 13.80 17.61 -19.29
CA TYR A 205 13.28 16.68 -20.27
C TYR A 205 12.26 17.33 -21.22
N ARG A 206 11.41 18.24 -20.71
CA ARG A 206 10.53 19.07 -21.56
C ARG A 206 11.34 19.83 -22.62
N ARG A 207 12.48 20.41 -22.24
CA ARG A 207 13.41 21.12 -23.15
C ARG A 207 14.22 20.19 -24.06
N GLY A 208 14.13 18.87 -23.88
CA GLY A 208 14.84 17.87 -24.68
C GLY A 208 16.25 17.57 -24.21
N GLU A 209 16.60 17.97 -22.99
CA GLU A 209 17.89 17.66 -22.36
C GLU A 209 17.96 16.17 -22.00
N THR A 210 19.15 15.59 -22.09
CA THR A 210 19.41 14.20 -21.72
C THR A 210 19.67 14.07 -20.22
N THR A 211 19.47 12.86 -19.65
CA THR A 211 19.79 12.59 -18.25
C THR A 211 21.24 12.97 -17.91
N ALA A 212 22.19 12.69 -18.79
CA ALA A 212 23.60 13.03 -18.55
C ALA A 212 23.83 14.55 -18.46
N GLU A 213 23.20 15.33 -19.35
CA GLU A 213 23.27 16.80 -19.31
C GLU A 213 22.62 17.36 -18.04
N LEU A 214 21.51 16.77 -17.58
CA LEU A 214 20.82 17.19 -16.35
C LEU A 214 21.63 16.88 -15.09
N PHE A 215 22.26 15.71 -15.01
CA PHE A 215 23.16 15.39 -13.90
C PHE A 215 24.35 16.36 -13.86
N GLN A 216 24.95 16.64 -15.03
CA GLN A 216 26.09 17.56 -15.10
C GLN A 216 25.72 19.00 -14.73
N SER A 217 24.56 19.49 -15.19
CA SER A 217 24.15 20.89 -15.01
C SER A 217 23.50 21.17 -13.65
N LEU A 218 22.69 20.25 -13.14
CA LEU A 218 21.90 20.46 -11.91
C LEU A 218 22.57 19.86 -10.66
N LEU A 219 23.25 18.72 -10.81
CA LEU A 219 23.90 18.01 -9.70
C LEU A 219 25.41 18.23 -9.65
N SER A 220 25.97 18.87 -10.67
CA SER A 220 27.42 19.10 -10.84
C SER A 220 28.26 17.81 -10.79
N ILE A 221 27.70 16.69 -11.27
CA ILE A 221 28.35 15.38 -11.31
C ILE A 221 28.12 14.72 -12.68
N ASP A 222 29.14 14.03 -13.20
CA ASP A 222 28.96 13.18 -14.38
C ASP A 222 28.14 11.95 -14.02
N LEU A 223 27.27 11.51 -14.93
CA LEU A 223 26.39 10.38 -14.67
C LEU A 223 27.16 9.07 -14.36
N LYS A 224 28.36 8.87 -14.91
CA LYS A 224 29.20 7.71 -14.61
C LYS A 224 29.87 7.78 -13.25
N ASP A 225 30.19 8.99 -12.79
CA ASP A 225 30.71 9.18 -11.42
C ASP A 225 29.58 8.94 -10.42
N PHE A 226 28.36 9.39 -10.75
CA PHE A 226 27.17 9.09 -9.95
C PHE A 226 26.88 7.59 -9.87
N ASP A 227 27.08 6.81 -10.94
CA ASP A 227 26.93 5.35 -10.89
C ASP A 227 27.78 4.73 -9.77
N GLN A 228 29.03 5.17 -9.65
CA GLN A 228 29.99 4.65 -8.66
C GLN A 228 29.63 5.11 -7.23
N GLU A 229 29.25 6.37 -7.07
CA GLU A 229 28.77 6.89 -5.79
C GLU A 229 27.50 6.16 -5.32
N PHE A 230 26.57 5.89 -6.25
CA PHE A 230 25.31 5.24 -5.94
C PHE A 230 25.50 3.76 -5.58
N GLU A 231 26.34 3.03 -6.31
CA GLU A 231 26.68 1.65 -5.94
C GLU A 231 27.33 1.59 -4.56
N THR A 232 28.26 2.52 -4.27
CA THR A 232 28.92 2.63 -2.96
C THR A 232 27.89 2.92 -1.86
N HIS A 233 26.94 3.81 -2.12
CA HIS A 233 25.84 4.12 -1.21
C HIS A 233 24.98 2.88 -0.91
N LEU A 234 24.59 2.10 -1.93
CA LEU A 234 23.81 0.87 -1.74
C LEU A 234 24.57 -0.17 -0.92
N ARG A 235 25.86 -0.38 -1.23
CA ARG A 235 26.71 -1.35 -0.50
C ARG A 235 26.89 -0.96 0.96
N GLU A 236 27.03 0.32 1.27
CA GLU A 236 27.12 0.78 2.66
C GLU A 236 25.78 0.66 3.38
N ARG A 237 24.68 1.11 2.74
CA ARG A 237 23.31 1.00 3.30
C ARG A 237 22.98 -0.45 3.67
N PHE A 238 23.27 -1.39 2.78
CA PHE A 238 22.94 -2.80 2.96
C PHE A 238 24.11 -3.64 3.47
N ARG A 239 25.14 -3.03 4.07
CA ARG A 239 26.36 -3.72 4.52
C ARG A 239 26.07 -4.88 5.48
N ALA A 240 25.14 -4.71 6.42
CA ALA A 240 24.77 -5.75 7.38
C ALA A 240 23.95 -6.89 6.73
N PRO A 241 22.84 -6.62 6.02
CA PRO A 241 22.11 -7.63 5.27
C PRO A 241 22.98 -8.41 4.27
N LEU A 242 23.88 -7.74 3.54
CA LEU A 242 24.77 -8.38 2.57
C LEU A 242 25.73 -9.37 3.23
N ARG A 243 26.25 -9.05 4.43
CA ARG A 243 27.08 -9.98 5.20
C ARG A 243 26.28 -11.19 5.68
N GLY A 244 25.09 -10.97 6.20
CA GLY A 244 24.22 -12.05 6.68
C GLY A 244 23.68 -12.94 5.56
N LEU A 245 23.61 -12.44 4.33
CA LEU A 245 23.28 -13.23 3.14
C LEU A 245 24.49 -13.91 2.50
N ALA A 246 25.72 -13.57 2.87
CA ALA A 246 26.94 -14.12 2.26
C ALA A 246 27.41 -15.44 2.90
N GLU A 247 26.83 -15.87 4.03
CA GLU A 247 27.13 -17.14 4.72
C GLU A 247 26.44 -18.37 4.05
N ILE A 248 26.29 -18.33 2.73
CA ILE A 248 25.55 -19.31 1.92
C ILE A 248 26.27 -20.66 1.88
N GLY A 249 25.98 -21.51 2.86
CA GLY A 249 25.70 -22.91 2.54
C GLY A 249 24.31 -23.03 1.90
N GLU A 250 24.02 -24.16 1.23
CA GLU A 250 22.64 -24.55 0.91
C GLU A 250 21.88 -24.74 2.23
N ALA A 251 21.30 -23.66 2.78
CA ALA A 251 20.44 -23.75 3.95
C ALA A 251 19.42 -24.87 3.69
N PRO A 252 19.25 -25.83 4.62
CA PRO A 252 18.39 -26.99 4.43
C PRO A 252 17.04 -26.57 3.84
N LEU A 253 16.60 -27.27 2.79
CA LEU A 253 15.39 -26.94 2.04
C LEU A 253 14.18 -26.82 2.98
N SER A 254 13.17 -26.06 2.56
CA SER A 254 11.87 -25.97 3.27
C SER A 254 11.34 -27.38 3.58
N GLY A 255 10.94 -27.62 4.84
CA GLY A 255 10.54 -28.94 5.34
C GLY A 255 11.66 -29.80 5.93
N SER A 256 12.85 -29.25 6.13
CA SER A 256 13.91 -29.90 6.92
C SER A 256 13.50 -30.00 8.39
N ASP A 257 13.83 -31.12 9.03
CA ASP A 257 13.62 -31.33 10.46
C ASP A 257 14.25 -30.19 11.27
N VAL A 258 13.58 -29.75 12.34
CA VAL A 258 14.05 -28.66 13.22
C VAL A 258 15.48 -28.93 13.69
N THR A 259 15.82 -30.18 13.99
CA THR A 259 17.19 -30.61 14.34
C THR A 259 18.23 -30.20 13.29
N ALA A 260 17.93 -30.40 12.01
CA ALA A 260 18.86 -30.05 10.92
C ALA A 260 19.02 -28.54 10.76
N LEU A 261 17.95 -27.78 11.02
CA LEU A 261 17.99 -26.32 11.03
C LEU A 261 18.76 -25.77 12.25
N GLU A 262 18.60 -26.37 13.43
CA GLU A 262 19.38 -26.05 14.63
C GLU A 262 20.88 -26.27 14.40
N ASP A 263 21.27 -27.42 13.84
CA ASP A 263 22.66 -27.73 13.49
C ASP A 263 23.23 -26.72 12.48
N TYR A 264 22.46 -26.39 11.44
CA TYR A 264 22.87 -25.43 10.41
C TYR A 264 23.07 -24.02 11.00
N VAL A 265 22.10 -23.50 11.75
CA VAL A 265 22.19 -22.17 12.38
C VAL A 265 23.29 -22.12 13.43
N GLY A 266 23.58 -23.25 14.11
CA GLY A 266 24.71 -23.38 15.03
C GLY A 266 26.06 -23.21 14.33
N LEU A 267 26.19 -23.69 13.08
CA LEU A 267 27.40 -23.53 12.26
C LEU A 267 27.44 -22.18 11.52
N HIS A 268 26.28 -21.59 11.23
CA HIS A 268 26.10 -20.37 10.45
C HIS A 268 25.25 -19.33 11.20
N PRO A 269 25.73 -18.80 12.35
CA PRO A 269 24.94 -17.91 13.18
C PRO A 269 24.69 -16.53 12.53
N GLY A 270 25.34 -16.18 11.43
CA GLY A 270 25.05 -14.96 10.66
C GLY A 270 24.03 -15.17 9.55
N ASP A 271 23.62 -16.42 9.25
CA ASP A 271 22.74 -16.69 8.12
C ASP A 271 21.29 -16.28 8.42
N PHE A 272 20.83 -15.26 7.70
CA PHE A 272 19.49 -14.71 7.85
C PHE A 272 18.40 -15.76 7.55
N ILE A 273 18.55 -16.49 6.44
CA ILE A 273 17.51 -17.38 5.92
C ILE A 273 17.31 -18.59 6.83
N GLY A 274 18.40 -19.21 7.29
CA GLY A 274 18.40 -20.32 8.22
C GLY A 274 17.76 -19.94 9.54
N ARG A 275 18.04 -18.74 10.06
CA ARG A 275 17.39 -18.22 11.28
C ARG A 275 15.90 -18.01 11.12
N VAL A 276 15.46 -17.41 10.01
CA VAL A 276 14.03 -17.22 9.71
C VAL A 276 13.34 -18.58 9.60
N ARG A 277 13.93 -19.53 8.86
CA ARG A 277 13.36 -20.89 8.69
C ARG A 277 13.27 -21.65 10.01
N LEU A 278 14.34 -21.66 10.81
CA LEU A 278 14.35 -22.30 12.12
C LEU A 278 13.30 -21.67 13.04
N GLY A 279 13.25 -20.34 13.11
CA GLY A 279 12.26 -19.62 13.90
C GLY A 279 10.82 -19.91 13.45
N ALA A 280 10.57 -19.96 12.14
CA ALA A 280 9.27 -20.30 11.58
C ALA A 280 8.84 -21.73 11.96
N SER A 281 9.72 -22.73 11.78
CA SER A 281 9.43 -24.12 12.15
C SER A 281 9.20 -24.29 13.66
N LEU A 282 9.96 -23.59 14.51
CA LEU A 282 9.75 -23.59 15.95
C LEU A 282 8.41 -22.94 16.35
N VAL A 283 7.97 -21.89 15.64
CA VAL A 283 6.62 -21.30 15.83
C VAL A 283 5.53 -22.28 15.43
N GLU A 284 5.70 -23.00 14.32
CA GLU A 284 4.76 -24.06 13.88
C GLU A 284 4.65 -25.21 14.90
N GLU A 285 5.75 -25.54 15.60
CA GLU A 285 5.77 -26.52 16.70
C GLU A 285 5.32 -25.94 18.07
N GLU A 286 4.86 -24.69 18.12
CA GLU A 286 4.49 -23.95 19.33
C GLU A 286 5.65 -23.80 20.35
N ARG A 287 6.90 -24.01 19.92
CA ARG A 287 8.13 -23.83 20.71
C ARG A 287 8.55 -22.35 20.70
N TYR A 288 7.65 -21.47 21.13
CA TYR A 288 7.81 -20.01 21.00
C TYR A 288 9.06 -19.46 21.71
N ALA A 289 9.40 -20.00 22.89
CA ALA A 289 10.57 -19.59 23.65
C ALA A 289 11.90 -19.91 22.92
N ASP A 290 11.93 -21.02 22.18
CA ASP A 290 13.09 -21.41 21.37
C ASP A 290 13.14 -20.58 20.08
N ALA A 291 12.00 -20.26 19.48
CA ALA A 291 11.91 -19.49 18.23
C ALA A 291 12.41 -18.04 18.37
N GLN A 292 12.03 -17.38 19.47
CA GLN A 292 12.27 -15.95 19.69
C GLN A 292 13.74 -15.50 19.45
N PRO A 293 14.78 -16.11 20.07
CA PRO A 293 16.17 -15.66 19.87
C PRO A 293 16.66 -15.80 18.41
N HIS A 294 16.15 -16.78 17.65
CA HIS A 294 16.52 -16.92 16.24
C HIS A 294 15.91 -15.81 15.39
N LEU A 295 14.63 -15.48 15.63
CA LEU A 295 13.92 -14.45 14.89
C LEU A 295 14.37 -13.04 15.27
N GLU A 296 14.71 -12.79 16.55
CA GLU A 296 15.32 -11.53 16.98
C GLU A 296 16.66 -11.31 16.29
N ALA A 297 17.52 -12.34 16.24
CA ALA A 297 18.78 -12.25 15.52
C ALA A 297 18.58 -12.01 14.01
N ALA A 298 17.57 -12.66 13.38
CA ALA A 298 17.24 -12.39 11.98
C ALA A 298 16.80 -10.93 11.77
N ARG A 299 15.98 -10.38 12.67
CA ARG A 299 15.59 -8.97 12.67
C ARG A 299 16.80 -8.04 12.74
N GLU A 300 17.80 -8.34 13.57
CA GLU A 300 19.02 -7.52 13.67
C GLU A 300 19.89 -7.61 12.40
N ILE A 301 19.92 -8.76 11.74
CA ILE A 301 20.68 -8.95 10.49
C ILE A 301 20.06 -8.16 9.33
N PHE A 302 18.73 -8.19 9.21
CA PHE A 302 18.01 -7.49 8.14
C PHE A 302 16.78 -6.74 8.63
N PRO A 303 16.96 -5.58 9.29
CA PRO A 303 15.87 -4.83 9.92
C PRO A 303 14.85 -4.23 8.95
N GLU A 304 15.16 -4.09 7.66
CA GLU A 304 14.25 -3.54 6.65
C GLU A 304 13.38 -4.62 5.97
N TYR A 305 13.54 -5.90 6.33
CA TYR A 305 12.86 -7.00 5.63
C TYR A 305 11.37 -7.15 6.01
N GLY A 306 10.48 -6.75 5.09
CA GLY A 306 9.02 -6.89 5.21
C GLY A 306 8.40 -7.93 4.27
N GLY A 307 9.18 -8.90 3.79
CA GLY A 307 8.69 -9.95 2.88
C GLY A 307 7.66 -10.89 3.52
N PRO A 308 7.03 -11.79 2.72
CA PRO A 308 6.02 -12.72 3.21
C PRO A 308 6.46 -13.64 4.37
N ASP A 309 7.75 -14.00 4.38
CA ASP A 309 8.42 -14.79 5.43
C ASP A 309 9.18 -13.91 6.42
N SER A 310 8.75 -12.65 6.62
CA SER A 310 9.43 -11.72 7.51
C SER A 310 9.56 -12.26 8.94
N PRO A 311 10.73 -12.11 9.61
CA PRO A 311 10.88 -12.52 11.00
C PRO A 311 9.91 -11.79 11.93
N TYR A 312 9.44 -10.59 11.58
CA TYR A 312 8.45 -9.85 12.35
C TYR A 312 7.10 -10.59 12.44
N TRP A 313 6.68 -11.29 11.38
CA TRP A 313 5.45 -12.08 11.37
C TRP A 313 5.53 -13.25 12.37
N TYR A 314 6.67 -13.94 12.40
CA TYR A 314 6.88 -15.04 13.32
C TYR A 314 7.13 -14.57 14.75
N LEU A 315 7.81 -13.42 14.95
CA LEU A 315 7.97 -12.80 16.27
C LEU A 315 6.63 -12.43 16.87
N ALA A 316 5.73 -11.84 16.08
CA ALA A 316 4.39 -11.51 16.55
C ALA A 316 3.65 -12.74 17.09
N GLN A 317 3.70 -13.86 16.37
CA GLN A 317 3.12 -15.12 16.80
C GLN A 317 3.81 -15.71 18.03
N ALA A 318 5.15 -15.71 18.07
CA ALA A 318 5.92 -16.20 19.21
C ALA A 318 5.64 -15.41 20.48
N TYR A 319 5.70 -14.07 20.43
CA TYR A 319 5.40 -13.21 21.57
C TYR A 319 3.95 -13.40 22.04
N ARG A 320 2.98 -13.50 21.12
CA ARG A 320 1.58 -13.78 21.46
C ARG A 320 1.42 -15.15 22.14
N GLY A 321 2.10 -16.18 21.65
CA GLY A 321 2.10 -17.53 22.25
C GLY A 321 2.74 -17.56 23.65
N LEU A 322 3.68 -16.66 23.92
CA LEU A 322 4.30 -16.45 25.24
C LEU A 322 3.49 -15.53 26.16
N GLY A 323 2.40 -14.92 25.66
CA GLY A 323 1.60 -13.93 26.39
C GLY A 323 2.21 -12.52 26.46
N ASP A 324 3.29 -12.26 25.72
CA ASP A 324 3.87 -10.93 25.58
C ASP A 324 3.15 -10.12 24.48
N LEU A 325 2.02 -9.52 24.85
CA LEU A 325 1.22 -8.71 23.93
C LEU A 325 1.96 -7.45 23.46
N SER A 326 2.86 -6.89 24.26
CA SER A 326 3.64 -5.70 23.90
C SER A 326 4.69 -6.03 22.85
N GLY A 327 5.43 -7.13 23.04
CA GLY A 327 6.38 -7.64 22.04
C GLY A 327 5.69 -7.98 20.72
N ALA A 328 4.51 -8.60 20.78
CA ALA A 328 3.72 -8.92 19.58
C ALA A 328 3.29 -7.67 18.82
N GLU A 329 2.86 -6.62 19.52
CA GLU A 329 2.41 -5.36 18.92
C GLU A 329 3.57 -4.65 18.24
N GLN A 330 4.72 -4.56 18.91
CA GLN A 330 5.92 -3.98 18.33
C GLN A 330 6.37 -4.73 17.07
N ALA A 331 6.30 -6.06 17.06
CA ALA A 331 6.65 -6.86 15.89
C ALA A 331 5.69 -6.58 14.72
N LEU A 332 4.38 -6.54 14.96
CA LEU A 332 3.38 -6.23 13.92
C LEU A 332 3.50 -4.80 13.41
N SER A 333 3.69 -3.83 14.29
CA SER A 333 3.93 -2.42 13.93
C SER A 333 5.14 -2.27 13.01
N GLN A 334 6.24 -2.99 13.28
CA GLN A 334 7.40 -2.98 12.40
C GLN A 334 7.10 -3.66 11.05
N LEU A 335 6.35 -4.77 11.04
CA LEU A 335 5.98 -5.46 9.80
C LEU A 335 5.09 -4.60 8.89
N THR A 336 4.06 -3.98 9.45
CA THR A 336 3.07 -3.17 8.71
C THR A 336 3.68 -1.87 8.15
N GLN A 337 4.77 -1.38 8.74
CA GLN A 337 5.58 -0.28 8.21
C GLN A 337 6.52 -0.69 7.05
N ARG A 338 6.61 -1.99 6.73
CA ARG A 338 7.52 -2.54 5.70
C ARG A 338 6.80 -3.42 4.68
N SER A 339 5.48 -3.58 4.81
CA SER A 339 4.70 -4.46 3.97
C SER A 339 3.32 -3.84 3.76
N GLU A 340 3.14 -3.16 2.63
CA GLU A 340 1.90 -2.43 2.33
C GLU A 340 0.71 -3.32 2.00
N SER A 341 0.95 -4.60 1.66
CA SER A 341 -0.10 -5.54 1.22
C SER A 341 -0.32 -6.71 2.17
N ASN A 342 0.33 -6.76 3.34
CA ASN A 342 0.16 -7.85 4.28
C ASN A 342 -1.14 -7.71 5.08
N TYR A 343 -2.26 -8.06 4.45
CA TYR A 343 -3.61 -8.00 5.03
C TYR A 343 -3.70 -8.68 6.40
N ASN A 344 -3.12 -9.88 6.52
CA ASN A 344 -3.17 -10.65 7.77
C ASN A 344 -2.38 -9.98 8.90
N ALA A 345 -1.27 -9.28 8.59
CA ALA A 345 -0.55 -8.50 9.57
C ALA A 345 -1.37 -7.31 10.07
N TYR A 346 -2.07 -6.61 9.18
CA TYR A 346 -2.95 -5.50 9.56
C TYR A 346 -4.11 -5.96 10.46
N THR A 347 -4.81 -7.03 10.10
CA THR A 347 -5.93 -7.52 10.91
C THR A 347 -5.48 -8.08 12.26
N MET A 348 -4.37 -8.83 12.30
CA MET A 348 -3.80 -9.29 13.58
C MET A 348 -3.31 -8.14 14.45
N HIS A 349 -2.77 -7.07 13.85
CA HIS A 349 -2.33 -5.88 14.58
C HIS A 349 -3.53 -5.18 15.22
N ALA A 350 -4.62 -5.02 14.46
CA ALA A 350 -5.88 -4.48 14.98
C ALA A 350 -6.44 -5.32 16.14
N ASP A 351 -6.54 -6.64 15.98
CA ASP A 351 -7.01 -7.55 17.02
C ASP A 351 -6.20 -7.41 18.33
N LEU A 352 -4.90 -7.19 18.21
CA LEU A 352 -4.00 -7.02 19.34
C LEU A 352 -4.14 -5.63 19.98
N LEU A 353 -4.31 -4.59 19.17
CA LEU A 353 -4.52 -3.22 19.65
C LEU A 353 -5.87 -3.08 20.38
N GLU A 354 -6.92 -3.77 19.93
CA GLU A 354 -8.19 -3.88 20.64
C GLU A 354 -8.03 -4.58 22.01
N GLN A 355 -7.26 -5.68 22.08
CA GLN A 355 -6.94 -6.33 23.36
C GLN A 355 -6.13 -5.44 24.32
N LEU A 356 -5.37 -4.49 23.77
CA LEU A 356 -4.57 -3.53 24.51
C LEU A 356 -5.34 -2.22 24.81
N ASP A 357 -6.63 -2.14 24.50
CA ASP A 357 -7.49 -0.94 24.70
C ASP A 357 -6.96 0.30 23.96
N ARG A 358 -6.47 0.09 22.72
CA ARG A 358 -5.92 1.13 21.82
C ARG A 358 -6.78 1.29 20.55
N PRO A 359 -8.04 1.75 20.65
CA PRO A 359 -8.99 1.73 19.55
C PRO A 359 -8.62 2.62 18.37
N GLU A 360 -7.98 3.78 18.60
CA GLU A 360 -7.54 4.68 17.52
C GLU A 360 -6.51 4.01 16.60
N GLU A 361 -5.54 3.32 17.20
CA GLU A 361 -4.50 2.61 16.44
C GLU A 361 -5.05 1.35 15.79
N ALA A 362 -6.02 0.68 16.43
CA ALA A 362 -6.71 -0.47 15.83
C ALA A 362 -7.48 -0.04 14.57
N ALA A 363 -8.13 1.12 14.60
CA ALA A 363 -8.81 1.69 13.43
C ALA A 363 -7.82 1.99 12.30
N ASP A 364 -6.67 2.62 12.60
CA ASP A 364 -5.63 2.88 11.58
C ASP A 364 -5.07 1.59 10.95
N ALA A 365 -4.90 0.53 11.74
CA ALA A 365 -4.49 -0.77 11.22
C ALA A 365 -5.54 -1.38 10.26
N LEU A 366 -6.83 -1.32 10.61
CA LEU A 366 -7.90 -1.80 9.73
C LEU A 366 -8.14 -0.90 8.50
N ASP A 367 -7.94 0.41 8.61
CA ASP A 367 -8.00 1.32 7.46
C ASP A 367 -6.92 0.94 6.42
N LYS A 368 -5.72 0.57 6.87
CA LYS A 368 -4.68 0.02 5.99
C LYS A 368 -5.07 -1.33 5.40
N ALA A 369 -5.77 -2.19 6.14
CA ALA A 369 -6.31 -3.43 5.60
C ALA A 369 -7.35 -3.18 4.48
N ALA A 370 -8.20 -2.15 4.63
CA ALA A 370 -9.16 -1.74 3.59
C ALA A 370 -8.47 -1.29 2.29
N HIS A 371 -7.29 -0.66 2.38
CA HIS A 371 -6.44 -0.31 1.23
C HIS A 371 -5.80 -1.52 0.51
N VAL A 372 -5.94 -2.73 1.07
CA VAL A 372 -5.53 -3.98 0.44
C VAL A 372 -6.75 -4.74 -0.05
N TRP A 373 -7.76 -4.89 0.81
CA TRP A 373 -8.96 -5.66 0.49
C TRP A 373 -10.22 -5.09 1.18
N PRO A 374 -11.05 -4.31 0.45
CA PRO A 374 -12.22 -3.64 1.01
C PRO A 374 -13.51 -4.46 0.91
N TYR A 375 -13.46 -5.77 0.64
CA TYR A 375 -14.67 -6.56 0.34
C TYR A 375 -15.22 -7.37 1.53
N GLU A 376 -14.76 -7.09 2.75
CA GLU A 376 -15.16 -7.81 3.97
C GLU A 376 -16.10 -6.95 4.83
N ILE A 377 -17.39 -7.35 4.92
CA ILE A 377 -18.39 -6.64 5.73
C ILE A 377 -17.95 -6.50 7.19
N GLU A 378 -17.36 -7.56 7.75
CA GLU A 378 -16.89 -7.59 9.14
C GLU A 378 -15.82 -6.52 9.41
N LEU A 379 -14.90 -6.31 8.45
CA LEU A 379 -13.87 -5.27 8.54
C LEU A 379 -14.51 -3.88 8.70
N HIS A 380 -15.50 -3.54 7.87
CA HIS A 380 -16.18 -2.25 7.94
C HIS A 380 -17.06 -2.11 9.18
N GLN A 381 -17.67 -3.19 9.66
CA GLN A 381 -18.42 -3.17 10.92
C GLN A 381 -17.52 -2.88 12.13
N ARG A 382 -16.32 -3.47 12.15
CA ARG A 382 -15.31 -3.22 13.19
C ARG A 382 -14.78 -1.78 13.10
N LEU A 383 -14.38 -1.34 11.91
CA LEU A 383 -13.94 0.05 11.68
C LEU A 383 -14.98 1.07 12.10
N ALA A 384 -16.25 0.87 11.74
CA ALA A 384 -17.32 1.79 12.12
C ALA A 384 -17.50 1.90 13.64
N THR A 385 -17.35 0.78 14.36
CA THR A 385 -17.42 0.76 15.82
C THR A 385 -16.22 1.47 16.43
N LEU A 386 -14.99 1.14 16.01
CA LEU A 386 -13.77 1.76 16.52
C LEU A 386 -13.73 3.27 16.27
N HIS A 387 -14.10 3.72 15.06
CA HIS A 387 -14.17 5.14 14.75
C HIS A 387 -15.23 5.87 15.58
N ALA A 388 -16.39 5.25 15.84
CA ALA A 388 -17.41 5.84 16.70
C ALA A 388 -16.95 5.94 18.16
N GLU A 389 -16.24 4.93 18.69
CA GLU A 389 -15.69 4.91 20.04
C GLU A 389 -14.69 6.04 20.29
N VAL A 390 -13.86 6.37 19.30
CA VAL A 390 -12.88 7.47 19.38
C VAL A 390 -13.46 8.84 18.96
N GLY A 391 -14.74 8.90 18.59
CA GLY A 391 -15.42 10.14 18.20
C GLY A 391 -15.20 10.59 16.76
N ASN A 392 -14.61 9.75 15.90
CA ASN A 392 -14.42 9.99 14.47
C ASN A 392 -15.70 9.67 13.68
N TYR A 393 -16.78 10.41 13.94
CA TYR A 393 -18.12 10.09 13.40
C TYR A 393 -18.20 10.13 11.86
N LEU A 394 -17.37 10.92 11.19
CA LEU A 394 -17.32 10.96 9.72
C LEU A 394 -16.75 9.67 9.13
N ASP A 395 -15.69 9.12 9.75
CA ASP A 395 -15.13 7.84 9.34
C ASP A 395 -16.08 6.70 9.73
N ALA A 396 -16.70 6.74 10.91
CA ALA A 396 -17.73 5.76 11.26
C ALA A 396 -18.88 5.73 10.24
N LEU A 397 -19.30 6.91 9.75
CA LEU A 397 -20.30 7.05 8.69
C LEU A 397 -19.83 6.44 7.36
N ARG A 398 -18.59 6.73 6.93
CA ARG A 398 -17.97 6.13 5.73
C ARG A 398 -18.03 4.61 5.78
N GLU A 399 -17.68 4.03 6.93
CA GLU A 399 -17.63 2.59 7.14
C GLU A 399 -19.02 1.94 7.16
N ARG A 400 -20.02 2.60 7.77
CA ARG A 400 -21.42 2.12 7.67
C ARG A 400 -21.95 2.21 6.23
N ALA A 401 -21.54 3.20 5.45
CA ALA A 401 -21.89 3.29 4.04
C ALA A 401 -21.26 2.14 3.22
N ALA A 402 -19.99 1.81 3.50
CA ALA A 402 -19.31 0.65 2.90
C ALA A 402 -20.03 -0.68 3.22
N VAL A 403 -20.49 -0.87 4.47
CA VAL A 403 -21.32 -2.04 4.84
C VAL A 403 -22.57 -2.13 3.97
N VAL A 404 -23.30 -1.03 3.76
CA VAL A 404 -24.52 -1.02 2.92
C VAL A 404 -24.18 -1.29 1.45
N ALA A 405 -23.07 -0.74 0.95
CA ALA A 405 -22.58 -0.95 -0.42
C ALA A 405 -22.22 -2.42 -0.71
N LEU A 406 -21.71 -3.14 0.29
CA LEU A 406 -21.43 -4.58 0.21
C LEU A 406 -22.69 -5.47 0.22
N ASN A 407 -23.87 -4.88 0.29
CA ASN A 407 -25.17 -5.55 0.21
C ASN A 407 -25.32 -6.72 1.23
N PRO A 408 -25.36 -6.40 2.54
CA PRO A 408 -25.40 -7.40 3.61
C PRO A 408 -26.74 -8.13 3.62
N THR A 409 -26.76 -9.34 4.16
CA THR A 409 -27.99 -10.16 4.29
C THR A 409 -29.11 -9.42 5.02
N ASP A 410 -28.78 -8.71 6.12
CA ASP A 410 -29.71 -7.85 6.85
C ASP A 410 -29.54 -6.39 6.43
N LYS A 411 -30.06 -6.06 5.25
CA LYS A 411 -30.00 -4.70 4.70
C LYS A 411 -30.77 -3.67 5.53
N ALA A 412 -31.86 -4.07 6.18
CA ALA A 412 -32.64 -3.17 7.03
C ALA A 412 -31.82 -2.74 8.26
N GLN A 413 -31.17 -3.68 8.95
CA GLN A 413 -30.25 -3.39 10.05
C GLN A 413 -29.08 -2.51 9.61
N ALA A 414 -28.47 -2.80 8.46
CA ALA A 414 -27.36 -2.00 7.95
C ALA A 414 -27.75 -0.55 7.65
N LEU A 415 -28.92 -0.34 7.03
CA LEU A 415 -29.46 1.00 6.77
C LEU A 415 -29.84 1.75 8.06
N TYR A 416 -30.34 1.04 9.07
CA TYR A 416 -30.57 1.63 10.39
C TYR A 416 -29.27 2.07 11.05
N LEU A 417 -28.22 1.24 11.05
CA LEU A 417 -26.92 1.61 11.61
C LEU A 417 -26.26 2.75 10.82
N LEU A 418 -26.46 2.81 9.51
CA LEU A 418 -26.07 3.97 8.70
C LEU A 418 -26.84 5.23 9.11
N ALA A 419 -28.13 5.13 9.41
CA ALA A 419 -28.93 6.25 9.91
C ALA A 419 -28.44 6.77 11.27
N VAL A 420 -28.04 5.86 12.17
CA VAL A 420 -27.42 6.20 13.46
C VAL A 420 -26.11 6.95 13.23
N ALA A 421 -25.22 6.43 12.37
CA ALA A 421 -23.95 7.10 12.08
C ALA A 421 -24.14 8.49 11.45
N TYR A 422 -25.14 8.67 10.57
CA TYR A 422 -25.49 10.01 10.06
C TYR A 422 -25.94 10.95 11.18
N GLN A 423 -26.73 10.46 12.15
CA GLN A 423 -27.17 11.27 13.29
C GLN A 423 -25.98 11.69 14.17
N GLU A 424 -25.06 10.76 14.46
CA GLU A 424 -23.85 11.02 15.24
C GLU A 424 -22.91 12.01 14.54
N ALA A 425 -22.79 11.91 13.21
CA ALA A 425 -22.07 12.87 12.37
C ALA A 425 -22.80 14.23 12.21
N GLY A 426 -24.01 14.38 12.75
CA GLY A 426 -24.82 15.60 12.70
C GLY A 426 -25.61 15.81 11.40
N ASP A 427 -25.56 14.88 10.45
CA ASP A 427 -26.39 14.93 9.23
C ASP A 427 -27.77 14.32 9.46
N LEU A 428 -28.66 15.12 10.05
CA LEU A 428 -30.04 14.73 10.31
C LEU A 428 -30.85 14.43 9.03
N THR A 429 -30.43 14.99 7.88
CA THR A 429 -31.11 14.76 6.60
C THR A 429 -30.75 13.39 6.05
N GLY A 430 -29.46 13.04 6.06
CA GLY A 430 -28.94 11.71 5.75
C GLY A 430 -29.54 10.65 6.68
N ALA A 431 -29.57 10.92 7.99
CA ALA A 431 -30.13 10.02 9.00
C ALA A 431 -31.60 9.69 8.69
N ARG A 432 -32.40 10.74 8.41
CA ARG A 432 -33.81 10.56 8.06
C ARG A 432 -34.00 9.75 6.77
N ARG A 433 -33.16 9.96 5.76
CA ARG A 433 -33.25 9.20 4.51
C ARG A 433 -32.95 7.73 4.74
N ALA A 434 -31.85 7.42 5.43
CA ALA A 434 -31.41 6.06 5.69
C ALA A 434 -32.42 5.29 6.57
N VAL A 435 -32.98 5.92 7.62
CA VAL A 435 -33.97 5.25 8.49
C VAL A 435 -35.27 4.95 7.75
N LEU A 436 -35.69 5.82 6.82
CA LEU A 436 -36.86 5.54 5.98
C LEU A 436 -36.60 4.38 5.03
N GLN A 437 -35.40 4.28 4.44
CA GLN A 437 -35.03 3.13 3.62
C GLN A 437 -35.00 1.82 4.43
N ALA A 438 -34.56 1.87 5.69
CA ALA A 438 -34.62 0.71 6.59
C ALA A 438 -36.08 0.26 6.83
N LEU A 439 -36.98 1.21 7.09
CA LEU A 439 -38.41 0.97 7.33
C LEU A 439 -39.17 0.53 6.06
N ASP A 440 -38.73 0.95 4.88
CA ASP A 440 -39.29 0.47 3.61
C ASP A 440 -39.05 -1.04 3.42
N ILE A 441 -37.92 -1.56 3.93
CA ILE A 441 -37.59 -2.98 3.92
C ILE A 441 -38.27 -3.71 5.09
N ALA A 442 -38.22 -3.12 6.29
CA ALA A 442 -38.76 -3.70 7.51
C ALA A 442 -39.66 -2.68 8.25
N PRO A 443 -40.97 -2.60 7.90
CA PRO A 443 -41.88 -1.59 8.44
C PRO A 443 -42.11 -1.65 9.95
N ASN A 444 -41.84 -2.80 10.57
CA ASN A 444 -42.00 -3.04 12.01
C ASN A 444 -40.64 -3.07 12.74
N PHE A 445 -39.60 -2.45 12.18
CA PHE A 445 -38.31 -2.35 12.84
C PHE A 445 -38.37 -1.30 13.94
N ASP A 446 -38.58 -1.76 15.17
CA ASP A 446 -38.85 -0.91 16.35
C ASP A 446 -37.77 0.18 16.55
N ASP A 447 -36.49 -0.18 16.54
CA ASP A 447 -35.39 0.79 16.73
C ASP A 447 -35.38 1.87 15.63
N ALA A 448 -35.69 1.51 14.39
CA ALA A 448 -35.78 2.46 13.28
C ALA A 448 -37.01 3.39 13.42
N LEU A 449 -38.14 2.88 13.92
CA LEU A 449 -39.32 3.71 14.23
C LEU A 449 -39.01 4.72 15.35
N GLU A 450 -38.32 4.28 16.39
CA GLU A 450 -37.90 5.15 17.50
C GLU A 450 -36.96 6.25 17.02
N LEU A 451 -35.92 5.91 16.25
CA LEU A 451 -34.99 6.88 15.66
C LEU A 451 -35.73 7.91 14.79
N LEU A 452 -36.68 7.47 13.95
CA LEU A 452 -37.48 8.38 13.13
C LEU A 452 -38.32 9.35 13.98
N LEU A 453 -38.86 8.91 15.12
CA LEU A 453 -39.59 9.77 16.05
C LEU A 453 -38.68 10.83 16.68
N VAL A 454 -37.46 10.44 17.08
CA VAL A 454 -36.44 11.36 17.63
C VAL A 454 -36.03 12.41 16.59
N LEU A 455 -35.73 12.00 15.35
CA LEU A 455 -35.35 12.93 14.28
C LEU A 455 -36.48 13.92 13.94
N ARG A 456 -37.75 13.50 14.06
CA ARG A 456 -38.91 14.38 13.81
C ARG A 456 -39.19 15.35 14.95
N SER A 457 -38.86 15.00 16.20
CA SER A 457 -39.08 15.88 17.35
C SER A 457 -37.99 16.95 17.44
N GLY A 458 -36.73 16.62 17.14
CA GLY A 458 -35.61 17.57 17.10
C GLY A 458 -35.81 18.70 16.08
N LEU A 459 -36.29 18.38 14.87
CA LEU A 459 -36.55 19.37 13.82
C LEU A 459 -37.69 20.36 14.13
N ARG A 460 -38.53 20.09 15.14
CA ARG A 460 -39.64 20.99 15.55
C ARG A 460 -39.20 22.06 16.56
N GLY A 461 -37.97 22.01 17.07
CA GLY A 461 -37.45 22.96 18.06
C GLY A 461 -36.64 24.13 17.48
N GLU A 462 -36.33 24.12 16.18
CA GLU A 462 -35.48 25.13 15.50
C GLU A 462 -36.25 26.11 14.60
N THR A 463 -37.59 26.06 14.61
CA THR A 463 -38.49 27.00 13.93
C THR A 463 -39.16 27.94 14.91
#